data_AF-A0A9P7ET05-F1
#
_entry.id   AF-A0A9P7ET05-F1
#
_cell.length_a   1.000
_cell.length_b   1.000
_cell.length_c   1.000
_cell.angle_alpha   90.00
_cell.angle_beta   90.00
_cell.angle_gamma   90.00
#
_symmetry.space_group_name_H-M   'P 1'
#
loop_
_entity.id
_entity.type
_entity.pdbx_description
1 polymer ?
#
loop_
_entity_poly.entity_id
_entity_poly.type
_entity_poly.pdbx_seq_one_letter_code
_entity_poly.pdbx_strand_id
1 'polypeptide(L)'
;TISYTDIGGLEKKIEELVEAIVLPMEQADEFKTLGIKPPKGCLMYRPPGTGKTLLARACAAQTKACYLKLAGPSLVQMFIGDGAKLVRDAFELAKEKAPAIIFIDELD
;
A
#
# COMPACT_ATOMS: atom_id res chain seq x y z
N THR A 1 -4.43 -17.96 1.60
CA THR A 1 -4.83 -16.55 1.49
C THR A 1 -4.77 -15.96 2.87
N ILE A 2 -4.02 -14.87 3.09
CA ILE A 2 -3.91 -14.25 4.42
C ILE A 2 -5.14 -13.36 4.59
N SER A 3 -5.94 -13.62 5.63
CA SER A 3 -7.13 -12.85 5.98
C SER A 3 -6.83 -11.91 7.14
N TYR A 4 -7.57 -10.81 7.28
CA TYR A 4 -7.38 -9.90 8.42
C TYR A 4 -7.59 -10.57 9.78
N THR A 5 -8.35 -11.66 9.81
CA THR A 5 -8.57 -12.51 10.99
C THR A 5 -7.28 -13.13 11.55
N ASP A 6 -6.22 -13.23 10.73
CA ASP A 6 -4.90 -13.71 11.15
C ASP A 6 -4.11 -12.66 11.95
N ILE A 7 -4.58 -11.41 11.96
CA ILE A 7 -3.90 -10.26 12.57
C ILE A 7 -4.64 -9.87 13.87
N GLY A 8 -4.30 -10.55 14.96
CA GLY A 8 -4.96 -10.36 16.26
C GLY A 8 -4.75 -8.98 16.89
N GLY A 9 -5.82 -8.40 17.46
CA GLY A 9 -5.77 -7.21 18.32
C GLY A 9 -5.60 -5.87 17.60
N LEU A 10 -5.62 -5.85 16.27
CA LEU A 10 -5.38 -4.67 15.44
C LEU A 10 -6.57 -4.27 14.55
N GLU A 11 -7.74 -4.88 14.77
CA GLU A 11 -8.94 -4.76 13.93
C GLU A 11 -9.31 -3.32 13.58
N LYS A 12 -9.35 -2.41 14.57
CA LYS A 12 -9.64 -0.98 14.31
C LYS A 12 -8.65 -0.33 13.33
N LYS A 13 -7.34 -0.60 13.48
CA LYS A 13 -6.33 -0.01 12.57
C LYS A 13 -6.40 -0.64 11.17
N ILE A 14 -6.78 -1.92 11.11
CA ILE A 14 -7.00 -2.61 9.83
C ILE A 14 -8.19 -1.98 9.13
N GLU A 15 -9.30 -1.76 9.84
CA GLU A 15 -10.50 -1.10 9.32
C GLU A 15 -10.17 0.30 8.79
N GLU A 16 -9.49 1.13 9.58
CA GLU A 16 -9.05 2.47 9.13
C GLU A 16 -8.18 2.42 7.87
N LEU A 17 -7.31 1.41 7.74
CA LEU A 17 -6.50 1.22 6.55
C LEU A 17 -7.33 0.78 5.35
N VAL A 18 -8.26 -0.14 5.55
CA VAL A 18 -9.17 -0.63 4.51
C VAL A 18 -10.04 0.51 4.02
N GLU A 19 -10.58 1.34 4.91
CA GLU A 19 -11.34 2.54 4.53
C GLU A 19 -10.47 3.53 3.75
N ALA A 20 -9.19 3.69 4.11
CA ALA A 20 -8.29 4.59 3.41
C ALA A 20 -7.83 4.08 2.03
N ILE A 21 -7.85 2.77 1.77
CA ILE A 21 -7.31 2.20 0.52
C ILE A 21 -8.41 1.57 -0.35
N VAL A 22 -9.26 0.75 0.24
CA VAL A 22 -10.30 -0.03 -0.45
C VAL A 22 -11.49 0.85 -0.80
N LEU A 23 -11.98 1.64 0.16
CA LEU A 23 -13.13 2.53 -0.06
C LEU A 23 -12.94 3.48 -1.27
N PRO A 24 -11.80 4.18 -1.43
CA PRO A 24 -11.61 5.04 -2.59
C PRO A 24 -11.38 4.26 -3.90
N MET A 25 -10.98 2.99 -3.83
CA MET A 25 -10.89 2.13 -5.01
C MET A 25 -12.26 1.61 -5.46
N GLU A 26 -13.14 1.24 -4.53
CA GLU A 26 -14.48 0.72 -4.86
C GLU A 26 -15.51 1.84 -5.11
N GLN A 27 -15.47 2.93 -4.33
CA GLN A 27 -16.48 4.00 -4.34
C GLN A 27 -15.93 5.34 -4.87
N ALA A 28 -15.06 5.31 -5.88
CA ALA A 28 -14.42 6.52 -6.43
C ALA A 28 -15.41 7.62 -6.86
N ASP A 29 -16.63 7.26 -7.29
CA ASP A 29 -17.68 8.19 -7.71
C ASP A 29 -18.35 8.92 -6.55
N GLU A 30 -18.43 8.28 -5.38
CA GLU A 30 -19.00 8.85 -4.16
C GLU A 30 -18.09 9.97 -3.62
N PHE A 31 -16.76 9.74 -3.64
CA PHE A 31 -15.77 10.75 -3.30
C PHE A 31 -15.83 11.97 -4.23
N LYS A 32 -16.06 11.76 -5.54
CA LYS A 32 -16.24 12.86 -6.51
C LYS A 32 -17.51 13.66 -6.21
N THR A 33 -18.60 12.98 -5.89
CA THR A 33 -19.90 13.62 -5.58
C THR A 33 -19.84 14.44 -4.31
N LEU A 34 -19.17 13.91 -3.28
CA LEU A 34 -18.93 14.59 -2.00
C LEU A 34 -17.91 15.73 -2.11
N GLY A 35 -17.16 15.83 -3.22
CA GLY A 35 -16.11 16.83 -3.42
C GLY A 35 -14.88 16.63 -2.51
N ILE A 36 -14.77 15.46 -1.88
CA ILE A 36 -13.66 15.12 -0.99
C ILE A 36 -12.55 14.41 -1.77
N LYS A 37 -11.30 14.76 -1.47
CA LYS A 37 -10.16 14.08 -2.08
C LYS A 37 -9.91 12.77 -1.33
N PRO A 38 -9.82 11.62 -2.02
CA PRO A 38 -9.48 10.39 -1.36
C PRO A 38 -8.07 10.46 -0.77
N PRO A 39 -7.82 9.77 0.35
CA PRO A 39 -6.47 9.64 0.90
C PRO A 39 -5.53 9.02 -0.14
N LYS A 40 -4.33 9.60 -0.27
CA LYS A 40 -3.35 9.20 -1.31
C LYS A 40 -2.45 8.05 -0.90
N GLY A 41 -2.54 7.61 0.36
CA GLY A 41 -1.70 6.57 0.92
C GLY A 41 -1.81 6.53 2.44
N CYS A 42 -1.24 5.49 3.03
CA CYS A 42 -1.18 5.32 4.47
C CYS A 42 0.27 5.05 4.89
N LEU A 43 0.68 5.63 6.01
CA LEU A 43 1.96 5.35 6.63
C LEU A 43 1.74 4.47 7.86
N MET A 44 2.32 3.27 7.85
CA MET A 44 2.27 2.37 8.99
C MET A 44 3.56 2.51 9.80
N TYR A 45 3.51 3.13 10.98
CA TYR A 45 4.64 3.18 11.93
C TYR A 45 4.37 2.35 13.19
N ARG A 46 5.29 1.44 13.55
CA ARG A 46 5.21 0.49 14.66
C ARG A 46 6.53 -0.28 14.79
N PRO A 47 6.85 -0.82 15.98
CA PRO A 47 7.98 -1.72 16.16
C PRO A 47 7.95 -2.92 15.20
N PRO A 48 9.12 -3.48 14.83
CA PRO A 48 9.20 -4.72 14.07
C PRO A 48 8.48 -5.86 14.81
N GLY A 49 7.96 -6.84 14.06
CA GLY A 49 7.22 -7.98 14.63
C GLY A 49 5.72 -7.75 14.86
N THR A 50 5.18 -6.59 14.50
CA THR A 50 3.74 -6.26 14.66
C THR A 50 2.86 -6.60 13.45
N GLY A 51 3.40 -7.35 12.47
CA GLY A 51 2.62 -7.87 11.35
C GLY A 51 2.30 -6.87 10.23
N LYS A 52 2.97 -5.72 10.14
CA LYS A 52 2.75 -4.70 9.08
C LYS A 52 2.79 -5.28 7.66
N THR A 53 3.82 -6.07 7.37
CA THR A 53 4.02 -6.68 6.05
C THR A 53 2.92 -7.70 5.75
N LEU A 54 2.43 -8.42 6.76
CA LEU A 54 1.29 -9.34 6.64
C LEU A 54 0.00 -8.57 6.34
N LEU A 55 -0.20 -7.43 7.02
CA LEU A 55 -1.35 -6.55 6.86
C LEU A 55 -1.43 -5.97 5.45
N ALA A 56 -0.32 -5.42 4.94
CA ALA A 56 -0.25 -4.92 3.57
C ALA A 56 -0.55 -6.02 2.53
N ARG A 57 -0.04 -7.24 2.76
CA ARG A 57 -0.29 -8.39 1.89
C ARG A 57 -1.74 -8.88 1.94
N ALA A 58 -2.39 -8.82 3.12
CA ALA A 58 -3.80 -9.13 3.27
C ALA A 58 -4.69 -8.11 2.54
N CYS A 59 -4.38 -6.80 2.65
CA CYS A 59 -5.07 -5.73 1.91
C CYS A 59 -4.97 -5.93 0.39
N ALA A 60 -3.77 -6.23 -0.09
CA ALA A 60 -3.53 -6.52 -1.50
C ALA A 60 -4.32 -7.73 -2.00
N ALA A 61 -4.39 -8.79 -1.19
CA ALA A 61 -5.14 -9.99 -1.55
C ALA A 61 -6.66 -9.74 -1.63
N GLN A 62 -7.22 -8.88 -0.77
CA GLN A 62 -8.64 -8.55 -0.81
C GLN A 62 -9.02 -7.62 -1.95
N THR A 63 -8.25 -6.56 -2.17
CA THR A 63 -8.54 -5.55 -3.20
C THR A 63 -8.40 -6.09 -4.63
N LYS A 64 -7.76 -7.26 -4.81
CA LYS A 64 -7.37 -7.80 -6.12
C LYS A 64 -6.60 -6.79 -6.98
N ALA A 65 -6.03 -5.76 -6.35
CA ALA A 65 -5.26 -4.71 -6.99
C ALA A 65 -3.84 -5.23 -7.29
N CYS A 66 -3.17 -4.60 -8.25
CA CYS A 66 -1.78 -4.92 -8.53
C CYS A 66 -0.91 -4.56 -7.32
N TYR A 67 -0.27 -5.54 -6.69
CA TYR A 67 0.59 -5.31 -5.54
C TYR A 67 2.06 -5.23 -5.93
N LEU A 68 2.66 -4.07 -5.71
CA LEU A 68 4.06 -3.79 -5.99
C LEU A 68 4.80 -3.62 -4.66
N LYS A 69 5.61 -4.61 -4.28
CA LYS A 69 6.46 -4.52 -3.10
C LYS A 69 7.81 -3.91 -3.48
N LEU A 70 8.16 -2.81 -2.84
CA LEU A 70 9.49 -2.19 -2.86
C LEU A 70 10.10 -2.30 -1.45
N ALA A 71 11.35 -2.72 -1.36
CA ALA A 71 12.09 -2.68 -0.10
C ALA A 71 13.01 -1.45 -0.11
N GLY A 72 13.05 -0.70 1.00
CA GLY A 72 13.93 0.45 1.22
C GLY A 72 15.38 0.19 0.82
N PRO A 73 16.01 -0.90 1.29
CA PRO A 73 17.37 -1.26 0.90
C PRO A 73 17.53 -1.47 -0.62
N SER A 74 16.50 -1.99 -1.31
CA SER A 74 16.55 -2.19 -2.77
C SER A 74 16.52 -0.88 -3.56
N LEU A 75 16.03 0.20 -2.94
CA LEU A 75 16.02 1.55 -3.50
C LEU A 75 17.41 2.21 -3.38
N VAL A 76 18.24 1.76 -2.43
CA VAL A 76 19.61 2.26 -2.24
C VAL A 76 20.58 1.37 -3.03
N GLN A 77 20.67 1.62 -4.33
CA GLN A 77 21.65 0.96 -5.21
C GLN A 77 23.04 1.62 -5.04
N MET A 78 24.11 0.83 -5.24
CA MET A 78 25.49 1.34 -5.24
C MET A 78 25.73 2.42 -6.31
N PHE A 79 24.87 2.48 -7.32
CA PHE A 79 24.92 3.45 -8.41
C PHE A 79 23.96 4.63 -8.15
N ILE A 80 24.52 5.84 -8.18
CA ILE A 80 23.78 7.09 -8.01
C ILE A 80 22.74 7.21 -9.13
N GLY A 81 21.46 7.21 -8.78
CA GLY A 81 20.34 7.43 -9.72
C GLY A 81 19.54 6.19 -10.11
N ASP A 82 20.09 4.98 -9.94
CA ASP A 82 19.37 3.72 -10.24
C ASP A 82 18.15 3.53 -9.33
N GLY A 83 18.28 3.89 -8.06
CA GLY A 83 17.17 3.89 -7.10
C GLY A 83 15.99 4.75 -7.55
N ALA A 84 16.27 5.97 -7.99
CA ALA A 84 15.24 6.91 -8.46
C ALA A 84 14.56 6.44 -9.75
N LYS A 85 15.33 5.78 -10.65
CA LYS A 85 14.79 5.16 -11.86
C LYS A 85 13.84 4.03 -11.50
N LEU A 86 14.23 3.16 -10.58
CA LEU A 86 13.40 2.04 -10.13
C LEU A 86 12.08 2.51 -9.49
N VAL A 87 12.08 3.60 -8.72
CA VAL A 87 10.85 4.22 -8.23
C VAL A 87 9.98 4.68 -9.39
N ARG A 88 10.55 5.41 -10.37
CA ARG A 88 9.77 5.89 -11.53
C ARG A 88 9.14 4.75 -12.30
N ASP A 89 9.92 3.72 -12.64
CA ASP A 89 9.44 2.52 -13.31
C ASP A 89 8.31 1.83 -12.52
N ALA A 90 8.45 1.71 -11.19
CA ALA A 90 7.40 1.14 -10.35
C ALA A 90 6.10 1.96 -10.37
N PHE A 91 6.20 3.29 -10.35
CA PHE A 91 5.04 4.17 -10.45
C PHE A 91 4.42 4.19 -11.86
N GLU A 92 5.22 4.06 -12.92
CA GLU A 92 4.71 3.92 -14.30
C GLU A 92 3.96 2.60 -14.45
N LEU A 93 4.54 1.49 -14.00
CA LEU A 93 3.90 0.18 -14.00
C LEU A 93 2.60 0.17 -13.16
N ALA A 94 2.59 0.87 -12.02
CA ALA A 94 1.40 1.01 -11.19
C ALA A 94 0.27 1.77 -11.90
N LYS A 95 0.61 2.78 -12.71
CA LYS A 95 -0.37 3.52 -13.53
C LYS A 95 -0.94 2.66 -14.64
N GLU A 96 -0.10 1.88 -15.32
CA GLU A 96 -0.55 0.96 -16.37
C GLU A 96 -1.42 -0.17 -15.82
N LYS A 97 -1.12 -0.64 -14.59
CA LYS A 97 -1.85 -1.70 -13.91
C LYS A 97 -2.87 -1.19 -12.89
N ALA A 98 -3.38 0.02 -13.06
CA ALA A 98 -4.38 0.59 -12.16
C ALA A 98 -5.66 -0.29 -12.12
N PRO A 99 -6.23 -0.60 -10.94
CA PRO A 99 -5.83 -0.17 -9.60
C PRO A 99 -4.60 -0.93 -9.05
N ALA A 100 -3.64 -0.19 -8.47
CA ALA A 100 -2.39 -0.72 -7.93
C ALA A 100 -2.07 -0.17 -6.54
N ILE A 101 -1.40 -0.98 -5.73
CA ILE A 101 -0.92 -0.68 -4.38
C ILE A 101 0.60 -0.84 -4.37
N ILE A 102 1.31 0.26 -4.10
CA ILE A 102 2.76 0.25 -3.90
C ILE A 102 3.02 0.18 -2.40
N PHE A 103 3.65 -0.91 -1.95
CA PHE A 103 4.06 -1.09 -0.57
C PHE A 103 5.57 -0.92 -0.45
N ILE A 104 6.00 0.06 0.35
CA ILE A 104 7.40 0.33 0.65
C ILE A 104 7.70 -0.19 2.05
N ASP A 105 8.51 -1.24 2.14
CA ASP A 105 8.97 -1.86 3.38
C ASP A 105 10.32 -1.23 3.80
N GLU A 106 10.62 -1.20 5.10
CA GLU A 106 11.92 -0.73 5.62
C GLU A 106 12.35 0.67 5.15
N LEU A 107 11.44 1.65 5.28
CA LEU A 107 11.78 3.06 5.15
C LEU A 107 12.36 3.55 6.48
N ASP A 108 13.66 3.35 6.70
CA ASP A 108 14.44 3.95 7.80
C ASP A 108 15.10 5.26 7.35
#